data_AF-A0A2E3V2V9-F1
#
_entry.id   AF-A0A2E3V2V9-F1
#
_cell.length_a   1.000
_cell.length_b   1.000
_cell.length_c   1.000
_cell.angle_alpha   90.00
_cell.angle_beta   90.00
_cell.angle_gamma   90.00
#
_symmetry.space_group_name_H-M   'P 1'
#
loop_
_entity.id
_entity.type
_entity.pdbx_description
1 polymer ?
#
loop_
_entity_poly.entity_id
_entity_poly.type
_entity_poly.pdbx_seq_one_letter_code
_entity_poly.pdbx_strand_id
1 'polypeptide(L)'
;MKPLTVEDWMNVDNFSIEDRSWNMMMQKVASFHSKFDFDNPENRGHDMGYRIALTVEELGEFAAAITKEKPLEEASEELADILILVLGHSLALKVDLFEQFCIKLEKIMNRPSIQTKLGIRVTEYKNE
;
A
#
# COMPACT_ATOMS: atom_id res chain seq x y z
N MET A 1 4.21 20.18 3.94
CA MET A 1 5.17 19.34 4.72
C MET A 1 6.39 19.12 3.82
N LYS A 2 7.63 19.13 4.33
CA LYS A 2 8.81 18.87 3.48
C LYS A 2 8.71 17.43 2.92
N PRO A 3 8.97 17.17 1.63
CA PRO A 3 8.99 15.82 1.09
C PRO A 3 10.04 14.97 1.82
N LEU A 4 9.68 13.75 2.19
CA LEU A 4 10.59 12.79 2.83
C LEU A 4 11.38 12.04 1.76
N THR A 5 12.70 12.00 1.92
CA THR A 5 13.62 11.25 1.05
C THR A 5 13.82 9.82 1.54
N VAL A 6 14.40 8.96 0.70
CA VAL A 6 14.79 7.59 1.12
C VAL A 6 15.72 7.63 2.34
N GLU A 7 16.65 8.57 2.38
CA GLU A 7 17.57 8.73 3.50
C GLU A 7 16.86 9.17 4.79
N ASP A 8 15.85 10.05 4.68
CA ASP A 8 15.01 10.41 5.83
C ASP A 8 14.33 9.17 6.41
N TRP A 9 13.80 8.28 5.56
CA TRP A 9 13.15 7.03 5.98
C TRP A 9 14.11 5.98 6.57
N MET A 10 15.37 5.95 6.12
CA MET A 10 16.38 5.03 6.65
C MET A 10 16.85 5.41 8.06
N ASN A 11 16.67 6.66 8.47
CA ASN A 11 17.08 7.18 9.78
C ASN A 11 15.86 7.25 10.72
N VAL A 12 15.52 6.10 11.34
CA VAL A 12 14.32 5.92 12.18
C VAL A 12 14.24 6.89 13.37
N ASP A 13 15.39 7.36 13.87
CA ASP A 13 15.48 8.33 14.96
C ASP A 13 14.85 9.71 14.64
N ASN A 14 14.54 9.99 13.36
CA ASN A 14 13.90 11.22 12.93
C ASN A 14 12.38 11.28 13.19
N PHE A 15 11.75 10.20 13.66
CA PHE A 15 10.30 10.13 13.81
C PHE A 15 9.88 9.66 15.22
N SER A 16 8.89 10.33 15.83
CA SER A 16 8.17 9.72 16.95
C SER A 16 7.41 8.49 16.44
N ILE A 17 7.79 7.31 16.96
CA ILE A 17 7.32 5.99 16.52
C ILE A 17 5.85 5.76 16.86
N GLU A 18 5.34 6.38 17.92
CA GLU A 18 4.02 6.07 18.48
C GLU A 18 2.85 6.55 17.58
N ASP A 19 2.97 7.73 16.95
CA ASP A 19 1.90 8.30 16.11
C ASP A 19 1.90 7.79 14.66
N ARG A 20 2.99 7.19 14.20
CA ARG A 20 3.20 6.71 12.82
C ARG A 20 3.32 5.19 12.69
N SER A 21 2.89 4.45 13.71
CA SER A 21 3.01 3.00 13.73
C SER A 21 2.03 2.30 12.79
N TRP A 22 2.43 1.14 12.25
CA TRP A 22 1.57 0.25 11.46
C TRP A 22 0.26 -0.09 12.19
N ASN A 23 0.34 -0.40 13.48
CA ASN A 23 -0.81 -0.77 14.31
C ASN A 23 -1.85 0.36 14.36
N MET A 24 -1.41 1.61 14.45
CA MET A 24 -2.30 2.78 14.43
C MET A 24 -3.03 2.90 13.08
N MET A 25 -2.32 2.70 11.97
CA MET A 25 -2.93 2.72 10.62
C MET A 25 -3.97 1.61 10.49
N MET A 26 -3.62 0.37 10.86
CA MET A 26 -4.55 -0.75 10.85
C MET A 26 -5.76 -0.53 11.73
N GLN A 27 -5.58 0.06 12.92
CA GLN A 27 -6.69 0.39 13.83
C GLN A 27 -7.66 1.39 13.19
N LYS A 28 -7.17 2.41 12.48
CA LYS A 28 -8.02 3.38 11.78
C LYS A 28 -8.85 2.71 10.67
N VAL A 29 -8.22 1.85 9.87
CA VAL A 29 -8.92 1.10 8.79
C VAL A 29 -9.92 0.09 9.36
N ALA A 30 -9.56 -0.62 10.44
CA ALA A 30 -10.48 -1.52 11.14
C ALA A 30 -11.68 -0.78 11.73
N SER A 31 -11.45 0.40 12.32
CA SER A 31 -12.51 1.26 12.84
C SER A 31 -13.45 1.73 11.72
N PHE A 32 -12.91 2.04 10.55
CA PHE A 32 -13.69 2.35 9.35
C PHE A 32 -14.55 1.16 8.91
N HIS A 33 -13.95 -0.04 8.78
CA HIS A 33 -14.68 -1.26 8.41
C HIS A 33 -15.81 -1.58 9.40
N SER A 34 -15.55 -1.45 10.71
CA SER A 34 -16.54 -1.67 11.76
C SER A 34 -17.67 -0.63 11.71
N LYS A 35 -17.35 0.65 11.50
CA LYS A 35 -18.35 1.72 11.42
C LYS A 35 -19.37 1.49 10.30
N PHE A 36 -18.94 0.91 9.18
CA PHE A 36 -19.79 0.65 8.02
C PHE A 36 -20.20 -0.82 7.88
N ASP A 37 -19.92 -1.65 8.90
CA ASP A 37 -20.37 -3.04 8.96
C ASP A 37 -19.99 -3.86 7.71
N PHE A 38 -18.73 -3.72 7.27
CA PHE A 38 -18.26 -4.29 6.00
C PHE A 38 -18.15 -5.82 6.02
N ASP A 39 -18.02 -6.44 7.20
CA ASP A 39 -17.99 -7.88 7.38
C ASP A 39 -19.40 -8.52 7.35
N ASN A 40 -20.46 -7.71 7.44
CA ASN A 40 -21.82 -8.19 7.24
C ASN A 40 -22.01 -8.67 5.79
N PRO A 41 -22.41 -9.94 5.58
CA PRO A 41 -22.65 -10.50 4.26
C PRO A 41 -23.65 -9.73 3.40
N GLU A 42 -24.60 -8.99 4.01
CA GLU A 42 -25.58 -8.17 3.30
C GLU A 42 -24.93 -6.92 2.67
N ASN A 43 -23.95 -6.31 3.36
CA ASN A 43 -23.24 -5.12 2.90
C ASN A 43 -22.13 -5.44 1.90
N ARG A 44 -21.62 -6.67 1.92
CA ARG A 44 -20.62 -7.20 0.97
C ARG A 44 -19.31 -6.40 0.93
N GLY A 45 -18.99 -5.62 1.96
CA GLY A 45 -17.77 -4.80 2.00
C GLY A 45 -16.47 -5.61 2.05
N HIS A 46 -16.54 -6.88 2.49
CA HIS A 46 -15.43 -7.85 2.46
C HIS A 46 -15.46 -8.78 1.25
N ASP A 47 -16.39 -8.61 0.30
CA ASP A 47 -16.39 -9.36 -0.97
C ASP A 47 -15.12 -9.00 -1.76
N MET A 48 -14.24 -9.98 -1.97
CA MET A 48 -12.94 -9.72 -2.59
C MET A 48 -13.05 -9.27 -4.04
N GLY A 49 -14.09 -9.67 -4.78
CA GLY A 49 -14.32 -9.17 -6.14
C GLY A 49 -14.62 -7.67 -6.12
N TYR A 50 -15.48 -7.24 -5.19
CA TYR A 50 -15.79 -5.83 -4.99
C TYR A 50 -14.57 -5.02 -4.54
N ARG A 51 -13.79 -5.51 -3.57
CA ARG A 51 -12.60 -4.81 -3.08
C ARG A 51 -11.52 -4.64 -4.16
N ILE A 52 -11.31 -5.68 -4.99
CA ILE A 52 -10.41 -5.58 -6.14
C ILE A 52 -10.93 -4.54 -7.15
N ALA A 53 -12.25 -4.48 -7.40
CA ALA A 53 -12.82 -3.48 -8.29
C ALA A 53 -12.54 -2.05 -7.81
N LEU A 54 -12.77 -1.76 -6.52
CA LEU A 54 -12.42 -0.47 -5.91
C LEU A 54 -10.93 -0.16 -6.06
N THR A 55 -10.06 -1.15 -5.85
CA THR A 55 -8.61 -0.96 -5.99
C THR A 55 -8.20 -0.61 -7.41
N VAL A 56 -8.86 -1.19 -8.40
CA VAL A 56 -8.62 -0.88 -9.81
C VAL A 56 -9.09 0.53 -10.15
N GLU A 57 -10.19 0.98 -9.54
CA GLU A 57 -10.70 2.35 -9.65
C GLU A 57 -9.65 3.35 -9.11
N GLU A 58 -9.23 3.23 -7.85
CA GLU A 58 -8.23 4.14 -7.25
C GLU A 58 -6.87 4.07 -7.95
N LEU A 59 -6.47 2.89 -8.45
CA LEU A 59 -5.27 2.77 -9.27
C LEU A 59 -5.38 3.55 -10.58
N GLY A 60 -6.58 3.59 -11.18
CA GLY A 60 -6.88 4.40 -12.35
C GLY A 60 -6.82 5.89 -12.06
N GLU A 61 -7.32 6.32 -10.91
CA GLU A 61 -7.27 7.72 -10.46
C GLU A 61 -5.83 8.15 -10.20
N PHE A 62 -5.05 7.34 -9.48
CA PHE A 62 -3.61 7.56 -9.28
C PHE A 62 -2.84 7.64 -10.61
N ALA A 63 -3.11 6.70 -11.54
CA ALA A 63 -2.48 6.73 -12.85
C ALA A 63 -2.85 8.00 -13.65
N ALA A 64 -4.10 8.46 -13.54
CA ALA A 64 -4.53 9.71 -14.15
C ALA A 64 -3.86 10.92 -13.51
N ALA A 65 -3.69 10.94 -12.18
CA ALA A 65 -2.98 12.00 -11.46
C ALA A 65 -1.54 12.15 -11.96
N ILE A 66 -0.81 11.02 -12.09
CA ILE A 66 0.57 11.02 -12.59
C ILE A 66 0.65 11.41 -14.07
N THR A 67 -0.11 10.75 -14.94
CA THR A 67 0.01 10.94 -16.41
C THR A 67 -0.50 12.28 -16.90
N LYS A 68 -1.38 12.93 -16.14
CA LYS A 68 -1.89 14.28 -16.44
C LYS A 68 -1.14 15.37 -15.67
N GLU A 69 -0.03 15.04 -15.02
CA GLU A 69 0.81 15.98 -14.26
C GLU A 69 -0.01 16.81 -13.25
N LYS A 70 -0.93 16.15 -12.54
CA LYS A 70 -1.72 16.78 -11.50
C LYS A 70 -0.82 17.24 -10.33
N PRO A 71 -1.29 18.17 -9.49
CA PRO A 71 -0.62 18.54 -8.25
C PRO A 71 -0.20 17.30 -7.44
N LEU A 72 0.95 17.38 -6.78
CA LEU A 72 1.49 16.28 -5.97
C LEU A 72 0.51 15.88 -4.87
N GLU A 73 -0.27 16.83 -4.36
CA GLU A 73 -1.31 16.61 -3.36
C GLU A 73 -2.36 15.61 -3.85
N GLU A 74 -2.86 15.78 -5.09
CA GLU A 74 -3.82 14.84 -5.69
C GLU A 74 -3.17 13.44 -5.81
N ALA A 75 -1.98 13.34 -6.40
CA ALA A 75 -1.31 12.03 -6.53
C ALA A 75 -1.00 11.36 -5.17
N SER A 76 -0.79 12.15 -4.12
CA SER A 76 -0.54 11.64 -2.77
C SER A 76 -1.81 11.13 -2.09
N GLU A 77 -2.96 11.75 -2.38
CA GLU A 77 -4.28 11.33 -1.91
C GLU A 77 -4.65 9.98 -2.53
N GLU A 78 -4.60 9.86 -3.87
CA GLU A 78 -4.90 8.61 -4.55
C GLU A 78 -3.98 7.45 -4.12
N LEU A 79 -2.71 7.76 -3.86
CA LEU A 79 -1.77 6.76 -3.34
C LEU A 79 -2.13 6.31 -1.91
N ALA A 80 -2.67 7.22 -1.09
CA ALA A 80 -3.15 6.89 0.24
C ALA A 80 -4.42 6.02 0.17
N ASP A 81 -5.32 6.28 -0.78
CA ASP A 81 -6.53 5.46 -0.98
C ASP A 81 -6.20 4.03 -1.39
N ILE A 82 -5.24 3.84 -2.30
CA ILE A 82 -4.70 2.52 -2.63
C ILE A 82 -4.18 1.81 -1.37
N LEU A 83 -3.42 2.52 -0.52
CA LEU A 83 -2.90 1.92 0.72
C LEU A 83 -4.02 1.54 1.69
N ILE A 84 -5.02 2.41 1.89
CA ILE A 84 -6.18 2.13 2.75
C ILE A 84 -6.93 0.89 2.26
N LEU A 85 -7.14 0.78 0.94
CA LEU A 85 -7.75 -0.39 0.35
C LEU A 85 -6.90 -1.63 0.64
N VAL A 86 -5.58 -1.62 0.37
CA VAL A 86 -4.64 -2.73 0.65
C VAL A 86 -4.73 -3.20 2.10
N LEU A 87 -4.68 -2.28 3.08
CA LEU A 87 -4.86 -2.61 4.50
C LEU A 87 -6.24 -3.22 4.78
N GLY A 88 -7.28 -2.70 4.14
CA GLY A 88 -8.62 -3.27 4.27
C GLY A 88 -8.78 -4.65 3.64
N HIS A 89 -8.02 -5.00 2.59
CA HIS A 89 -7.98 -6.37 2.06
C HIS A 89 -7.42 -7.34 3.09
N SER A 90 -6.40 -6.95 3.85
CA SER A 90 -5.83 -7.83 4.86
C SER A 90 -6.83 -8.14 5.97
N LEU A 91 -7.69 -7.17 6.33
CA LEU A 91 -8.82 -7.39 7.23
C LEU A 91 -9.84 -8.38 6.63
N ALA A 92 -10.26 -8.17 5.38
CA ALA A 92 -11.23 -9.04 4.70
C ALA A 92 -10.72 -10.48 4.51
N LEU A 93 -9.43 -10.63 4.17
CA LEU A 93 -8.76 -11.91 4.00
C LEU A 93 -8.33 -12.56 5.33
N LYS A 94 -8.36 -11.79 6.44
CA LYS A 94 -7.84 -12.20 7.76
C LYS A 94 -6.37 -12.64 7.70
N VAL A 95 -5.55 -11.84 7.02
CA VAL A 95 -4.11 -12.08 6.85
C VAL A 95 -3.31 -11.05 7.66
N ASP A 96 -2.27 -11.51 8.34
CA ASP A 96 -1.26 -10.63 8.90
C ASP A 96 -0.37 -10.08 7.78
N LEU A 97 -0.77 -8.93 7.23
CA LEU A 97 -0.04 -8.30 6.14
C LEU A 97 1.33 -7.77 6.58
N PHE A 98 1.52 -7.42 7.85
CA PHE A 98 2.83 -6.97 8.34
C PHE A 98 3.83 -8.12 8.31
N GLU A 99 3.45 -9.29 8.81
CA GLU A 99 4.30 -10.48 8.75
C GLU A 99 4.59 -10.87 7.30
N GLN A 100 3.57 -10.91 6.44
CA GLN A 100 3.76 -11.21 5.01
C GLN A 100 4.66 -10.19 4.31
N PHE A 101 4.55 -8.90 4.67
CA PHE A 101 5.41 -7.85 4.18
C PHE A 101 6.87 -8.09 4.57
N CYS A 102 7.15 -8.35 5.86
CA CYS A 102 8.50 -8.61 6.36
C CYS A 102 9.14 -9.82 5.66
N ILE A 103 8.43 -10.96 5.62
CA ILE A 103 8.89 -12.19 4.95
C ILE A 103 9.20 -11.89 3.47
N LYS A 104 8.33 -11.15 2.79
CA LYS A 104 8.52 -10.81 1.39
C LYS A 104 9.72 -9.90 1.19
N LEU A 105 9.89 -8.90 2.05
CA LEU A 105 10.96 -7.91 1.96
C LEU A 105 12.33 -8.57 2.14
N GLU A 106 12.48 -9.40 3.17
CA GLU A 106 13.70 -10.19 3.40
C GLU A 106 14.09 -11.03 2.18
N LYS A 107 13.09 -11.65 1.52
CA LYS A 107 13.33 -12.41 0.30
C LYS A 107 13.80 -11.53 -0.86
N ILE A 108 13.18 -10.37 -1.10
CA ILE A 108 13.52 -9.54 -2.26
C ILE A 108 14.82 -8.76 -2.10
N MET A 109 15.23 -8.42 -0.87
CA MET A 109 16.49 -7.74 -0.60
C MET A 109 17.72 -8.58 -1.00
N ASN A 110 17.58 -9.90 -1.06
CA ASN A 110 18.64 -10.82 -1.45
C ASN A 110 18.66 -11.17 -2.95
N ARG A 111 17.76 -10.57 -3.75
CA ARG A 111 17.66 -10.86 -5.18
C ARG A 111 18.66 -10.06 -6.00
N PRO A 112 19.15 -10.60 -7.13
CA PRO A 112 19.91 -9.81 -8.07
C PRO A 112 19.00 -8.73 -8.70
N SER A 113 19.62 -7.60 -9.03
CA SER A 113 19.00 -6.55 -9.83
C SER A 113 19.50 -6.64 -11.28
N ILE A 114 18.61 -6.37 -12.23
CA ILE A 114 18.94 -6.28 -13.66
C ILE A 114 18.56 -4.90 -14.19
N GLN A 115 19.40 -4.33 -15.06
CA GLN A 115 19.05 -3.12 -15.79
C GLN A 115 18.17 -3.49 -16.99
N THR A 116 17.02 -2.84 -17.13
CA THR A 116 16.11 -2.98 -18.27
C THR A 116 16.00 -1.66 -19.04
N LYS A 117 15.28 -1.66 -20.17
CA LYS A 117 14.98 -0.44 -20.93
C LYS A 117 14.18 0.59 -20.13
N LEU A 118 13.40 0.13 -19.14
CA LEU A 118 12.52 0.97 -18.33
C LEU A 118 13.10 1.30 -16.94
N GLY A 119 14.25 0.72 -16.57
CA GLY A 119 14.89 0.94 -15.28
C GLY A 119 15.41 -0.33 -14.62
N ILE A 120 15.78 -0.23 -13.35
CA ILE A 120 16.28 -1.34 -12.53
C ILE A 120 15.10 -2.23 -12.13
N ARG A 121 15.26 -3.54 -12.28
CA ARG A 121 14.28 -4.55 -11.83
C ARG A 121 14.95 -5.53 -10.87
N VAL A 122 14.36 -5.72 -9.70
CA VAL A 122 14.78 -6.74 -8.73
C VAL A 122 14.03 -8.05 -9.04
N THR A 123 14.74 -9.09 -9.48
CA THR A 123 14.11 -10.33 -9.98
C THR A 123 15.03 -11.54 -9.87
N GLU A 124 14.46 -12.73 -9.63
CA GLU A 124 15.18 -14.01 -9.67
C GLU A 124 15.35 -14.53 -11.11
N TYR A 125 14.52 -14.04 -12.04
CA TYR A 125 14.57 -14.45 -13.44
C TYR A 125 15.79 -13.81 -14.13
N LYS A 126 16.72 -14.66 -14.59
CA LYS A 126 17.68 -14.29 -15.63
C LYS A 126 16.91 -14.29 -16.95
N ASN A 127 17.02 -13.23 -17.74
CA ASN A 127 16.40 -13.16 -19.06
C ASN A 127 16.72 -14.45 -19.82
N GLU A 128 15.70 -15.23 -20.17
CA GLU A 128 15.80 -16.20 -21.27
C GLU A 128 15.90 -15.45 -22.60
#